data_AF-A0A968V6Y7-F1
#
_entry.id   AF-A0A968V6Y7-F1
#
_cell.length_a   1.000
_cell.length_b   1.000
_cell.length_c   1.000
_cell.angle_alpha   90.00
_cell.angle_beta   90.00
_cell.angle_gamma   90.00
#
_symmetry.space_group_name_H-M   'P 1'
#
loop_
_entity.id
_entity.type
_entity.pdbx_description
1 polymer ?
#
loop_
_entity_poly.entity_id
_entity_poly.type
_entity_poly.pdbx_seq_one_letter_code
_entity_poly.pdbx_strand_id
1 'polypeptide(L)'
;MARARENLNLRLQPYVGTPLAEVVAWLNSMEKRDANRKIEDLLVMGFLAYARLDSGQFSAEKLRITCLACCDAGDKHFSTMRQTLQIEPAPMTALPA
;
A
#
# COMPACT_ATOMS: atom_id res chain seq x y z
N MET A 1 -26.14 -9.12 11.29
CA MET A 1 -26.21 -8.31 10.06
C MET A 1 -25.09 -8.74 9.13
N ALA A 2 -25.39 -9.14 7.90
CA ALA A 2 -24.35 -9.44 6.91
C ALA A 2 -23.62 -8.13 6.56
N ARG A 3 -22.28 -8.13 6.58
CA ARG A 3 -21.50 -6.98 6.12
C ARG A 3 -21.71 -6.83 4.61
N ALA A 4 -22.12 -5.64 4.17
CA ALA A 4 -22.14 -5.30 2.75
C ALA A 4 -20.71 -5.30 2.20
N ARG A 5 -20.54 -5.69 0.94
CA ARG A 5 -19.25 -5.71 0.24
C ARG A 5 -19.21 -4.60 -0.79
N GLU A 6 -18.16 -3.81 -0.76
CA GLU A 6 -17.83 -2.87 -1.81
C GLU A 6 -17.00 -3.57 -2.90
N ASN A 7 -17.27 -3.25 -4.16
CA ASN A 7 -16.52 -3.77 -5.30
C ASN A 7 -15.62 -2.68 -5.87
N LEU A 8 -14.32 -2.96 -5.95
CA LEU A 8 -13.38 -2.09 -6.65
C LEU A 8 -13.42 -2.41 -8.15
N ASN A 9 -14.00 -1.50 -8.95
CA ASN A 9 -14.07 -1.64 -10.40
C ASN A 9 -12.90 -0.91 -11.06
N LEU A 10 -11.78 -1.60 -11.28
CA LEU A 10 -10.60 -1.06 -11.95
C LEU A 10 -10.04 -2.07 -12.96
N ARG A 11 -9.65 -1.60 -14.15
CA ARG A 11 -8.92 -2.39 -15.14
C ARG A 11 -7.46 -1.92 -15.18
N LEU A 12 -6.54 -2.78 -14.73
CA LEU A 12 -5.10 -2.49 -14.72
C LEU A 12 -4.41 -3.23 -15.87
N GLN A 13 -4.01 -2.50 -16.91
CA GLN A 13 -3.37 -3.03 -18.12
C GLN A 13 -2.15 -2.17 -18.52
N PRO A 14 -1.04 -2.29 -17.78
CA PRO A 14 0.18 -1.54 -18.07
C PRO A 14 0.86 -2.00 -19.36
N TYR A 15 1.60 -1.10 -20.01
CA TYR A 15 2.45 -1.44 -21.16
C TYR A 15 3.62 -2.33 -20.72
N VAL A 16 3.96 -3.31 -21.57
CA VAL A 16 5.11 -4.21 -21.35
C VAL A 16 6.40 -3.40 -21.20
N GLY A 17 7.25 -3.82 -20.27
CA GLY A 17 8.52 -3.14 -19.96
C GLY A 17 8.40 -1.97 -18.99
N THR A 18 7.19 -1.68 -18.47
CA THR A 18 7.02 -0.74 -17.36
C THR A 18 7.13 -1.45 -16.01
N PRO A 19 7.60 -0.78 -14.94
CA PRO A 19 7.62 -1.37 -13.60
C PRO A 19 6.25 -1.88 -13.14
N LEU A 20 5.17 -1.21 -13.55
CA LEU A 20 3.81 -1.65 -13.23
C LEU A 20 3.44 -2.96 -13.93
N ALA A 21 3.93 -3.20 -15.16
CA ALA A 21 3.73 -4.48 -15.85
C ALA A 21 4.48 -5.63 -15.17
N GLU A 22 5.68 -5.38 -14.63
CA GLU A 22 6.41 -6.36 -13.84
C GLU A 22 5.64 -6.73 -12.56
N VAL A 23 5.15 -5.73 -11.83
CA VAL A 23 4.33 -5.94 -10.63
C VAL A 23 3.05 -6.71 -10.96
N VAL A 24 2.35 -6.36 -12.05
CA VAL A 24 1.13 -7.06 -12.48
C VAL A 24 1.42 -8.50 -12.88
N ALA A 25 2.50 -8.76 -13.63
CA ALA A 25 2.91 -10.11 -13.98
C ALA A 25 3.22 -10.95 -12.74
N TRP A 26 3.94 -10.38 -11.77
CA TRP A 26 4.25 -11.03 -10.50
C TRP A 26 2.99 -11.32 -9.67
N LEU A 27 2.08 -10.35 -9.51
CA LEU A 27 0.81 -10.56 -8.80
C LEU A 27 -0.06 -11.63 -9.46
N ASN A 28 -0.11 -11.68 -10.79
CA ASN A 28 -0.84 -12.69 -11.54
C ASN A 28 -0.24 -14.10 -11.42
N SER A 29 1.04 -14.21 -11.02
CA SER A 29 1.69 -15.52 -10.82
C SER A 29 1.37 -16.16 -9.46
N MET A 30 0.75 -15.42 -8.54
CA MET A 30 0.40 -15.90 -7.19
C MET A 30 -0.99 -16.51 -7.11
N GLU A 31 -1.29 -17.19 -6.00
CA GLU A 31 -2.68 -17.46 -5.63
C GLU A 31 -3.46 -16.15 -5.46
N LYS A 32 -4.66 -16.12 -6.04
CA LYS A 32 -5.53 -14.94 -6.06
C LYS A 32 -5.78 -14.36 -4.66
N ARG A 33 -5.89 -15.23 -3.65
CA ARG A 33 -6.09 -14.80 -2.26
C ARG A 33 -4.90 -14.01 -1.72
N ASP A 34 -3.68 -14.44 -2.02
CA ASP A 34 -2.46 -13.81 -1.53
C ASP A 34 -2.19 -12.50 -2.27
N ALA A 35 -2.39 -12.49 -3.60
CA ALA A 35 -2.32 -11.26 -4.40
C ALA A 35 -3.31 -10.21 -3.89
N ASN A 36 -4.58 -10.60 -3.68
CA ASN A 36 -5.60 -9.70 -3.15
C ASN A 36 -5.23 -9.17 -1.77
N ARG A 37 -4.74 -10.02 -0.86
CA ARG A 37 -4.33 -9.59 0.48
C ARG A 37 -3.22 -8.53 0.43
N LYS A 38 -2.20 -8.74 -0.41
CA LYS A 38 -1.12 -7.75 -0.60
C LYS A 38 -1.64 -6.43 -1.14
N ILE A 39 -2.56 -6.46 -2.11
CA ILE A 39 -3.18 -5.27 -2.68
C ILE A 39 -4.03 -4.55 -1.63
N GLU A 40 -4.86 -5.27 -0.87
CA GLU A 40 -5.68 -4.71 0.21
C GLU A 40 -4.81 -3.99 1.25
N ASP A 41 -3.73 -4.62 1.70
CA ASP A 41 -2.79 -4.03 2.66
C ASP A 41 -2.18 -2.73 2.10
N LEU A 42 -1.73 -2.72 0.84
CA LEU A 42 -1.18 -1.53 0.18
C LEU A 42 -2.22 -0.41 0.01
N LEU A 43 -3.46 -0.75 -0.34
CA LEU A 43 -4.54 0.23 -0.51
C LEU A 43 -4.89 0.88 0.83
N VAL A 44 -4.98 0.11 1.91
CA VAL A 44 -5.25 0.64 3.26
C VAL A 44 -4.10 1.52 3.72
N MET A 45 -2.87 1.04 3.57
CA MET A 45 -1.65 1.75 3.96
C MET A 45 -1.49 3.08 3.21
N GLY A 46 -1.74 3.10 1.90
CA GLY A 46 -1.55 4.28 1.07
C GLY A 46 -2.72 5.26 1.03
N PHE A 47 -3.97 4.77 1.11
CA PHE A 47 -5.14 5.59 0.80
C PHE A 47 -6.16 5.76 1.93
N LEU A 48 -6.11 4.99 3.03
CA LEU A 48 -7.13 5.08 4.07
C LEU A 48 -7.22 6.48 4.68
N ALA A 49 -6.09 7.14 4.94
CA ALA A 49 -6.07 8.49 5.49
C ALA A 49 -6.75 9.51 4.55
N TYR A 50 -6.45 9.43 3.25
CA TYR A 50 -7.08 10.27 2.23
C TYR A 50 -8.57 9.98 2.09
N ALA A 51 -8.96 8.71 2.01
CA ALA A 51 -10.37 8.32 1.91
C ALA A 51 -11.21 8.82 3.10
N ARG A 52 -10.65 8.84 4.31
CA ARG A 52 -11.31 9.40 5.50
C ARG A 52 -11.34 10.92 5.52
N LEU A 53 -10.32 11.57 4.96
CA LEU A 53 -10.30 13.02 4.82
C LEU A 53 -11.40 13.46 3.84
N ASP A 54 -11.45 12.84 2.67
CA ASP A 54 -12.39 13.18 1.60
C ASP A 54 -13.85 12.90 1.97
N SER A 55 -14.11 11.94 2.85
CA SER A 55 -15.48 11.66 3.30
C SER A 55 -16.05 12.78 4.19
N GLY A 56 -15.20 13.60 4.82
CA GLY A 56 -15.60 14.67 5.74
C GLY A 56 -16.27 14.19 7.04
N GLN A 57 -16.29 12.88 7.31
CA GLN A 57 -17.02 12.28 8.43
C GLN A 57 -16.17 12.09 9.71
N PHE A 58 -14.86 12.34 9.64
CA PHE A 58 -13.91 12.04 10.71
C PHE A 58 -13.36 13.31 11.34
N SER A 59 -13.17 13.28 12.67
CA SER A 59 -12.52 14.38 13.38
C SER A 59 -11.04 14.49 13.01
N ALA A 60 -10.46 15.68 13.19
CA ALA A 60 -9.03 15.94 12.96
C ALA A 60 -8.13 14.96 13.75
N GLU A 61 -8.49 14.65 14.99
CA GLU A 61 -7.75 13.68 15.80
C GLU A 61 -7.79 12.27 15.22
N LYS A 62 -8.97 11.79 14.76
CA LYS A 62 -9.09 10.48 14.10
C LYS A 62 -8.29 10.42 12.81
N LEU A 63 -8.29 11.50 12.02
CA LEU A 63 -7.47 11.61 10.81
C LEU A 63 -5.98 11.54 11.14
N ARG A 64 -5.53 12.29 12.16
CA ARG A 64 -4.14 12.23 12.64
C ARG A 64 -3.72 10.82 13.04
N ILE A 65 -4.52 10.14 13.87
CA ILE A 65 -4.24 8.77 14.30
C ILE A 65 -4.19 7.82 13.09
N THR A 66 -5.13 7.96 12.15
CA THR A 66 -5.15 7.15 10.92
C THR A 66 -3.88 7.34 10.10
N CYS A 67 -3.48 8.60 9.89
CA CYS A 67 -2.28 8.93 9.13
C CYS A 67 -1.04 8.30 9.76
N LEU A 68 -0.84 8.46 11.08
CA LEU A 68 0.29 7.86 11.78
C LEU A 68 0.30 6.33 11.69
N ALA A 69 -0.87 5.69 11.79
CA ALA A 69 -0.98 4.24 11.65
C ALA A 69 -0.66 3.76 10.22
N CYS A 70 -1.10 4.50 9.19
CA CYS A 70 -0.75 4.24 7.80
C CYS A 70 0.77 4.37 7.55
N CYS A 71 1.40 5.41 8.08
CA CYS A 71 2.85 5.61 7.99
C CYS A 71 3.62 4.48 8.68
N ASP A 72 3.26 4.13 9.92
CA ASP A 72 3.89 3.02 10.65
C ASP A 72 3.75 1.68 9.93
N ALA A 73 2.59 1.40 9.32
CA ALA A 73 2.39 0.23 8.47
C ALA A 73 3.30 0.27 7.22
N GLY A 74 3.43 1.45 6.59
CA GLY A 74 4.37 1.72 5.50
C GLY A 74 5.81 1.43 5.86
N ASP A 75 6.28 2.00 6.97
CA ASP A 75 7.65 1.84 7.44
C ASP A 75 7.97 0.37 7.73
N LYS A 76 7.04 -0.35 8.35
CA LYS A 76 7.17 -1.81 8.58
C LYS A 76 7.23 -2.56 7.25
N HIS A 77 6.35 -2.27 6.31
CA HIS A 77 6.33 -2.91 4.99
C HIS A 77 7.66 -2.71 4.26
N PHE A 78 8.17 -1.48 4.18
CA PHE A 78 9.44 -1.17 3.53
C PHE A 78 10.64 -1.75 4.29
N SER A 79 10.58 -1.81 5.62
CA SER A 79 11.60 -2.46 6.43
C SER A 79 11.68 -3.97 6.11
N THR A 80 10.54 -4.67 6.08
CA THR A 80 10.47 -6.09 5.69
C THR A 80 10.95 -6.30 4.25
N MET A 81 10.57 -5.40 3.33
CA MET A 81 11.03 -5.45 1.94
C MET A 81 12.56 -5.37 1.85
N ARG A 82 13.18 -4.40 2.53
CA ARG A 82 14.65 -4.27 2.59
C ARG A 82 15.30 -5.51 3.19
N GLN A 83 14.77 -6.04 4.29
CA GLN A 83 15.29 -7.24 4.93
C GLN A 83 15.20 -8.47 4.02
N THR A 84 14.08 -8.64 3.32
CA THR A 84 13.85 -9.78 2.41
C THR A 84 14.80 -9.73 1.22
N LEU A 85 15.09 -8.53 0.71
CA LEU A 85 16.03 -8.31 -0.38
C LEU A 85 17.48 -8.23 0.09
N GLN A 86 17.75 -8.42 1.39
CA GLN A 86 19.08 -8.32 2.01
C GLN A 86 19.77 -6.98 1.69
N ILE A 87 18.99 -5.90 1.60
CA ILE A 87 19.49 -4.55 1.36
C ILE A 87 19.79 -3.92 2.71
N GLU A 88 21.07 -3.59 2.94
CA GLU A 88 21.46 -2.83 4.11
C GLU A 88 20.82 -1.43 4.09
N PRO A 89 20.34 -0.93 5.24
CA PRO A 89 19.84 0.44 5.31
C PRO A 89 20.96 1.39 4.88
N ALA A 90 20.71 2.19 3.86
CA ALA A 90 21.66 3.21 3.43
C ALA A 90 22.01 4.10 4.63
N PRO A 91 23.30 4.41 4.87
CA PRO A 91 23.68 5.36 5.90
C PRO A 91 22.97 6.69 5.63
N MET A 92 22.44 7.31 6.69
CA MET A 92 21.57 8.49 6.67
C MET A 92 22.26 9.78 6.16
N THR A 93 23.37 9.66 5.43
CA THR A 93 24.27 10.73 4.96
C THR A 93 24.33 10.90 3.45
N ALA A 94 23.44 10.26 2.66
CA ALA A 94 23.44 10.42 1.20
C ALA A 94 22.06 10.82 0.65
N LEU A 95 21.58 12.00 1.02
CA LEU A 95 20.70 12.78 0.17
C LEU A 95 21.38 14.13 -0.06
N PRO A 96 21.95 14.42 -1.24
CA PRO A 96 22.29 15.79 -1.58
C PRO A 96 21.02 16.63 -1.52
N ALA A 97 21.13 17.79 -0.87
CA ALA A 97 20.10 18.82 -0.80
C ALA A 97 19.69 19.32 -2.20
#